data_AF-A0A960I598-F1
#
_entry.id   AF-A0A960I598-F1
#
_cell.length_a   1.000
_cell.length_b   1.000
_cell.length_c   1.000
_cell.angle_alpha   90.00
_cell.angle_beta   90.00
_cell.angle_gamma   90.00
#
_symmetry.space_group_name_H-M   'P 1'
#
loop_
_entity.id
_entity.type
_entity.pdbx_description
1 polymer ?
#
loop_
_entity_poly.entity_id
_entity_poly.type
_entity_poly.pdbx_seq_one_letter_code
_entity_poly.pdbx_strand_id
1 'polypeptide(L)'
;MTGTHWIVEGRVDPRWPINTRGNIGEVFPEVLTPLTYALAVKAAEAGWREAYRNMGIASAKDFRDAEPVIIGLYGGYGYLNLSYLRMLGVRAPGSSAEAIDVSFFGEGNPPPYQRRKGDVRPLNSAKILVTVMKALNQKAMPAAVADSQAAVAAWDARQPD
;
A
#
# COMPACT_ATOMS: atom_id res chain seq x y z
N MET A 1 -10.59 27.24 7.23
CA MET A 1 -10.98 26.72 8.55
C MET A 1 -9.74 26.15 9.21
N THR A 2 -9.18 26.84 10.20
CA THR A 2 -8.07 26.34 11.03
C THR A 2 -8.66 25.44 12.10
N GLY A 3 -8.93 24.18 11.73
CA GLY A 3 -9.32 23.15 12.69
C GLY A 3 -8.12 22.75 13.54
N THR A 4 -8.38 22.26 14.75
CA THR A 4 -7.35 21.66 15.61
C THR A 4 -6.72 20.47 14.90
N HIS A 5 -5.42 20.55 14.62
CA HIS A 5 -4.65 19.45 14.03
C HIS A 5 -4.42 18.33 15.05
N TRP A 6 -4.43 17.07 14.59
CA TRP A 6 -4.01 15.96 15.45
C TRP A 6 -2.50 16.03 15.70
N ILE A 7 -2.04 15.50 16.84
CA ILE A 7 -0.62 15.60 17.28
C ILE A 7 0.34 15.01 16.23
N VAL A 8 -0.10 13.96 15.53
CA VAL A 8 0.59 13.38 14.38
C VAL A 8 -0.31 13.45 13.17
N GLU A 9 0.10 14.18 12.13
CA GLU A 9 -0.74 14.33 10.95
C GLU A 9 0.11 14.45 9.70
N GLY A 10 -0.29 13.70 8.67
CA GLY A 10 0.31 13.79 7.34
C GLY A 10 -0.27 14.96 6.55
N ARG A 11 0.25 15.16 5.34
CA ARG A 11 -0.33 16.09 4.37
C ARG A 11 -0.80 15.31 3.17
N VAL A 12 -2.02 15.58 2.72
CA VAL A 12 -2.52 15.01 1.47
C VAL A 12 -1.61 15.47 0.34
N ASP A 13 -0.98 14.52 -0.34
CA ASP A 13 -0.18 14.82 -1.53
C ASP A 13 -1.13 15.27 -2.65
N PRO A 14 -0.99 16.49 -3.22
CA PRO A 14 -1.82 16.93 -4.33
C PRO A 14 -1.73 16.02 -5.57
N ARG A 15 -0.63 15.29 -5.71
CA ARG A 15 -0.47 14.26 -6.75
C ARG A 15 -1.37 13.04 -6.50
N TRP A 16 -1.69 12.75 -5.24
CA TRP A 16 -2.45 11.57 -4.81
C TRP A 16 -3.60 11.97 -3.85
N PRO A 17 -4.61 12.70 -4.33
CA PRO A 17 -5.55 13.41 -3.45
C PRO A 17 -6.66 12.54 -2.84
N ILE A 18 -7.00 11.41 -3.48
CA ILE A 18 -8.12 10.56 -3.07
C ILE A 18 -7.63 9.56 -2.02
N ASN A 19 -8.14 9.69 -0.81
CA ASN A 19 -7.84 8.86 0.36
C ASN A 19 -9.15 8.26 0.90
N THR A 20 -9.06 7.10 1.53
CA THR A 20 -10.22 6.32 1.97
C THR A 20 -9.96 5.58 3.28
N ARG A 21 -11.02 5.35 4.06
CA ARG A 21 -10.98 4.48 5.25
C ARG A 21 -11.37 3.03 4.95
N GLY A 22 -11.79 2.71 3.72
CA GLY A 22 -12.10 1.33 3.36
C GLY A 22 -10.89 0.42 3.57
N ASN A 23 -11.14 -0.79 4.07
CA ASN A 23 -10.16 -1.79 4.51
C ASN A 23 -9.31 -1.36 5.72
N ILE A 24 -8.61 -0.22 5.68
CA ILE A 24 -7.73 0.20 6.78
C ILE A 24 -8.49 0.57 8.06
N GLY A 25 -9.76 0.95 7.96
CA GLY A 25 -10.63 1.15 9.12
C GLY A 25 -10.85 -0.13 9.94
N GLU A 26 -10.68 -1.32 9.36
CA GLU A 26 -10.76 -2.59 10.09
C GLU A 26 -9.46 -2.86 10.88
N VAL A 27 -8.32 -2.41 10.34
CA VAL A 27 -6.99 -2.57 10.96
C VAL A 27 -6.77 -1.51 12.04
N PHE A 28 -7.16 -0.27 11.75
CA PHE A 28 -7.06 0.89 12.64
C PHE A 28 -8.44 1.55 12.77
N PRO A 29 -9.34 0.98 13.60
CA PRO A 29 -10.68 1.51 13.79
C PRO A 29 -10.66 2.86 14.53
N GLU A 30 -9.78 2.96 15.51
CA GLU A 30 -9.66 4.09 16.41
C GLU A 30 -8.61 5.12 15.98
N VAL A 31 -8.60 6.26 16.68
CA VAL A 31 -7.60 7.29 16.51
C VAL A 31 -6.20 6.74 16.82
N LEU A 32 -5.27 6.98 15.91
CA LEU A 32 -3.88 6.55 16.00
C LEU A 32 -3.09 7.45 16.93
N THR A 33 -2.45 6.83 17.93
CA THR A 33 -1.51 7.53 18.81
C THR A 33 -0.21 7.88 18.07
N PRO A 34 0.57 8.87 18.55
CA PRO A 34 1.91 9.13 18.02
C PRO A 34 2.82 7.89 18.04
N LEU A 35 2.68 7.02 19.04
CA LEU A 35 3.45 5.79 19.16
C LEU A 35 3.07 4.79 18.06
N THR A 36 1.77 4.57 17.83
CA THR A 36 1.28 3.67 16.77
C THR A 36 1.70 4.19 15.39
N TYR A 37 1.64 5.50 15.17
CA TYR A 37 2.11 6.09 13.92
C TYR A 37 3.61 5.84 13.69
N ALA A 38 4.43 6.09 14.71
CA ALA A 38 5.88 5.93 14.62
C ALA A 38 6.32 4.48 14.42
N LEU A 39 5.71 3.53 15.13
CA LEU A 39 6.15 2.12 15.14
C LEU A 39 5.43 1.25 14.09
N ALA A 40 4.15 1.52 13.80
CA ALA A 40 3.37 0.69 12.89
C ALA A 40 3.21 1.33 11.51
N VAL A 41 2.65 2.55 11.44
CA VAL A 41 2.31 3.18 10.14
C VAL A 41 3.56 3.45 9.29
N LYS A 42 4.60 4.05 9.88
CA LYS A 42 5.84 4.33 9.14
C LYS A 42 6.56 3.05 8.69
N ALA A 43 6.52 2.00 9.51
CA ALA A 43 7.09 0.70 9.15
C ALA A 43 6.28 0.02 8.02
N ALA A 44 4.95 0.05 8.10
CA ALA A 44 4.07 -0.50 7.08
C ALA A 44 4.23 0.23 5.73
N GLU A 45 4.27 1.56 5.75
CA GLU A 45 4.54 2.37 4.55
C GLU A 45 5.88 1.99 3.90
N ALA A 46 6.95 1.87 4.69
CA ALA A 46 8.26 1.48 4.19
C ALA A 46 8.22 0.09 3.53
N GLY A 47 7.59 -0.89 4.20
CA GLY A 47 7.41 -2.23 3.67
C GLY A 47 6.59 -2.26 2.37
N TRP A 48 5.50 -1.49 2.30
CA TRP A 48 4.68 -1.39 1.09
C TRP A 48 5.44 -0.74 -0.07
N ARG A 49 6.19 0.34 0.18
CA ARG A 49 7.05 0.96 -0.84
C ARG A 49 8.09 -0.02 -1.36
N GLU A 50 8.69 -0.82 -0.49
CA GLU A 50 9.64 -1.84 -0.90
C GLU A 50 8.97 -2.94 -1.73
N ALA A 51 7.89 -3.53 -1.24
CA ALA A 51 7.13 -4.55 -1.95
C ALA A 51 6.68 -4.06 -3.33
N TYR A 52 6.15 -2.85 -3.42
CA TYR A 52 5.68 -2.27 -4.67
C TYR A 52 6.84 -1.95 -5.62
N ARG A 53 8.01 -1.52 -5.13
CA ARG A 53 9.21 -1.37 -5.97
C ARG A 53 9.65 -2.73 -6.51
N ASN A 54 9.63 -3.76 -5.69
CA ASN A 54 10.03 -5.12 -6.05
C ASN A 54 9.08 -5.73 -7.10
N MET A 55 7.78 -5.49 -6.97
CA MET A 55 6.77 -5.90 -7.97
C MET A 55 6.79 -5.04 -9.23
N GLY A 56 7.45 -3.88 -9.22
CA GLY A 56 7.46 -2.93 -10.34
C GLY A 56 6.28 -1.98 -10.35
N ILE A 57 5.45 -1.95 -9.31
CA ILE A 57 4.37 -0.98 -9.15
C ILE A 57 4.95 0.39 -8.83
N ALA A 58 5.82 0.53 -7.82
CA ALA A 58 6.32 1.82 -7.37
C ALA A 58 7.56 2.29 -8.17
N SER A 59 7.65 3.61 -8.38
CA SER A 59 8.83 4.31 -8.85
C SER A 59 9.29 5.32 -7.79
N ALA A 60 10.61 5.56 -7.68
CA ALA A 60 11.13 6.60 -6.79
C ALA A 60 10.54 7.98 -7.08
N LYS A 61 10.13 8.24 -8.34
CA LYS A 61 9.50 9.50 -8.75
C LYS A 61 8.03 9.63 -8.35
N ASP A 62 7.44 8.61 -7.73
CA ASP A 62 6.06 8.67 -7.24
C ASP A 62 5.96 9.34 -5.87
N PHE A 63 7.07 9.38 -5.12
CA PHE A 63 7.15 9.92 -3.77
C PHE A 63 8.06 11.14 -3.77
N ARG A 64 7.58 12.25 -3.22
CA ARG A 64 8.39 13.48 -3.12
C ARG A 64 9.47 13.36 -2.04
N ASP A 65 9.13 12.70 -0.95
CA ASP A 65 9.92 12.63 0.27
C ASP A 65 9.62 11.30 1.03
N ALA A 66 10.10 11.21 2.27
CA ALA A 66 9.90 10.05 3.13
C ALA A 66 8.53 10.05 3.85
N GLU A 67 7.70 11.08 3.67
CA GLU A 67 6.38 11.12 4.30
C GLU A 67 5.48 10.03 3.71
N PRO A 68 4.65 9.37 4.54
CA PRO A 68 3.73 8.35 4.05
C PRO A 68 2.79 8.88 2.97
N VAL A 69 2.71 8.13 1.87
CA VAL A 69 1.83 8.42 0.73
C VAL A 69 0.82 7.30 0.56
N ILE A 70 1.21 6.04 0.78
CA ILE A 70 0.30 4.91 0.60
C ILE A 70 -0.66 4.80 1.79
N ILE A 71 -0.14 5.05 2.99
CA ILE A 71 -0.92 5.13 4.23
C ILE A 71 -0.94 6.59 4.72
N GLY A 72 -2.07 7.26 4.59
CA GLY A 72 -2.30 8.61 5.10
C GLY A 72 -2.75 8.61 6.57
N LEU A 73 -2.50 9.72 7.27
CA LEU A 73 -2.99 9.98 8.63
C LEU A 73 -3.56 11.38 8.69
N TYR A 74 -4.89 11.49 8.84
CA TYR A 74 -5.60 12.78 8.85
C TYR A 74 -6.68 12.77 9.93
N GLY A 75 -6.80 13.85 10.69
CA GLY A 75 -7.77 13.95 11.80
C GLY A 75 -7.65 12.82 12.83
N GLY A 76 -6.46 12.24 12.98
CA GLY A 76 -6.20 11.11 13.87
C GLY A 76 -6.49 9.72 13.30
N TYR A 77 -7.06 9.60 12.10
CA TYR A 77 -7.41 8.30 11.52
C TYR A 77 -6.49 7.88 10.38
N GLY A 78 -6.26 6.58 10.24
CA GLY A 78 -5.55 5.99 9.12
C GLY A 78 -6.38 5.93 7.84
N TYR A 79 -5.75 6.19 6.71
CA TYR A 79 -6.34 6.15 5.38
C TYR A 79 -5.43 5.39 4.41
N LEU A 80 -6.02 4.70 3.44
CA LEU A 80 -5.30 4.24 2.25
C LEU A 80 -5.42 5.29 1.15
N ASN A 81 -4.32 5.51 0.43
CA ASN A 81 -4.32 6.43 -0.69
C ASN A 81 -4.77 5.73 -1.97
N LEU A 82 -6.07 5.81 -2.26
CA LEU A 82 -6.65 5.22 -3.45
C LEU A 82 -6.04 5.76 -4.74
N SER A 83 -5.72 7.06 -4.79
CA SER A 83 -5.09 7.63 -5.99
C SER A 83 -3.80 6.92 -6.35
N TYR A 84 -3.02 6.55 -5.33
CA TYR A 84 -1.79 5.80 -5.51
C TYR A 84 -2.04 4.31 -5.76
N LEU A 85 -2.97 3.68 -5.02
CA LEU A 85 -3.28 2.25 -5.19
C LEU A 85 -3.79 1.92 -6.60
N ARG A 86 -4.48 2.84 -7.27
CA ARG A 86 -4.86 2.69 -8.68
C ARG A 86 -3.67 2.42 -9.61
N MET A 87 -2.44 2.78 -9.22
CA MET A 87 -1.23 2.47 -9.99
C MET A 87 -0.97 0.97 -10.11
N LEU A 88 -1.50 0.14 -9.20
CA LEU A 88 -1.46 -1.32 -9.34
C LEU A 88 -2.14 -1.75 -10.65
N GLY A 89 -3.33 -1.22 -10.92
CA GLY A 89 -4.08 -1.53 -12.13
C GLY A 89 -3.58 -0.78 -13.36
N VAL A 90 -3.25 0.51 -13.23
CA VAL A 90 -2.77 1.34 -14.35
C VAL A 90 -1.45 0.82 -14.94
N ARG A 91 -0.58 0.23 -14.11
CA ARG A 91 0.74 -0.25 -14.56
C ARG A 91 0.72 -1.75 -14.87
N ALA A 92 -0.23 -2.52 -14.35
CA ALA A 92 -0.35 -3.94 -14.65
C ALA A 92 -0.95 -4.20 -16.04
N PRO A 93 -0.30 -5.00 -16.91
CA PRO A 93 -0.86 -5.37 -18.20
C PRO A 93 -2.22 -6.07 -18.05
N GLY A 94 -3.23 -5.62 -18.81
CA GLY A 94 -4.57 -6.21 -18.78
C GLY A 94 -5.44 -5.82 -17.58
N SER A 95 -5.01 -4.85 -16.77
CA SER A 95 -5.77 -4.33 -15.63
C SER A 95 -6.18 -2.85 -15.83
N SER A 96 -6.89 -2.28 -14.86
CA SER A 96 -7.32 -0.89 -14.88
C SER A 96 -7.44 -0.31 -13.47
N ALA A 97 -7.55 1.02 -13.36
CA ALA A 97 -7.76 1.68 -12.07
C ALA A 97 -9.09 1.25 -11.43
N GLU A 98 -10.12 1.06 -12.25
CA GLU A 98 -11.46 0.66 -11.84
C GLU A 98 -11.47 -0.77 -11.28
N ALA A 99 -10.65 -1.67 -11.84
CA ALA A 99 -10.47 -3.01 -11.27
C ALA A 99 -9.90 -2.97 -9.83
N ILE A 100 -9.03 -2.00 -9.55
CA ILE A 100 -8.51 -1.75 -8.20
C ILE A 100 -9.60 -1.14 -7.32
N ASP A 101 -10.38 -0.17 -7.82
CA ASP A 101 -11.47 0.43 -7.06
C ASP A 101 -12.48 -0.62 -6.57
N VAL A 102 -12.90 -1.53 -7.46
CA VAL A 102 -13.81 -2.64 -7.10
C VAL A 102 -13.17 -3.55 -6.06
N SER A 103 -11.88 -3.88 -6.20
CA SER A 103 -11.18 -4.78 -5.29
C SER A 103 -11.02 -4.19 -3.87
N PHE A 104 -10.91 -2.86 -3.74
CA PHE A 104 -10.72 -2.18 -2.45
C PHE A 104 -12.02 -1.66 -1.82
N PHE A 105 -13.08 -1.39 -2.61
CA PHE A 105 -14.33 -0.77 -2.11
C PHE A 105 -15.62 -1.51 -2.44
N GLY A 106 -15.58 -2.60 -3.20
CA GLY A 106 -16.82 -3.24 -3.67
C GLY A 106 -17.71 -2.25 -4.42
N GLU A 107 -18.87 -1.91 -3.85
CA GLU A 107 -19.88 -0.99 -4.41
C GLU A 107 -19.61 0.51 -4.15
N GLY A 108 -18.43 0.89 -3.65
CA GLY A 108 -18.08 2.30 -3.52
C GLY A 108 -18.09 3.06 -4.86
N ASN A 109 -18.34 4.38 -4.83
CA ASN A 109 -18.33 5.24 -6.02
C ASN A 109 -17.25 6.34 -5.93
N PRO A 110 -15.95 5.99 -5.98
CA PRO A 110 -14.88 6.98 -5.92
C PRO A 110 -14.86 7.85 -7.19
N PRO A 111 -14.29 9.08 -7.13
CA PRO A 111 -14.12 9.89 -8.32
C PRO A 111 -13.38 9.13 -9.43
N PRO A 112 -13.80 9.22 -10.71
CA PRO A 112 -13.17 8.49 -11.81
C PRO A 112 -11.67 8.73 -11.89
N TYR A 113 -10.92 7.70 -12.28
CA TYR A 113 -9.49 7.84 -12.49
C TYR A 113 -9.21 8.80 -13.66
N GLN A 114 -8.36 9.80 -13.39
CA GLN A 114 -7.86 10.73 -14.40
C GLN A 114 -6.36 10.50 -14.57
N ARG A 115 -5.96 10.06 -15.76
CA ARG A 115 -4.56 9.79 -16.08
C ARG A 115 -3.72 11.05 -15.96
N ARG A 116 -2.65 10.99 -15.18
CA ARG A 116 -1.65 12.05 -15.04
C ARG A 116 -0.33 11.67 -15.70
N LYS A 117 0.49 12.69 -15.98
CA LYS A 117 1.86 12.47 -16.48
C LYS A 117 2.65 11.65 -15.46
N GLY A 118 3.29 10.60 -15.94
CA GLY A 118 4.11 9.70 -15.11
C GLY A 118 3.38 8.52 -14.48
N ASP A 119 2.07 8.38 -14.70
CA ASP A 119 1.30 7.26 -14.15
C ASP A 119 1.59 5.97 -14.91
N VAL A 120 1.60 6.02 -16.24
CA VAL A 120 2.02 4.90 -17.08
C VAL A 120 3.53 4.95 -17.29
N ARG A 121 4.20 3.83 -17.01
CA ARG A 121 5.65 3.68 -17.09
C ARG A 121 6.00 2.32 -17.71
N PRO A 122 6.50 2.27 -18.96
CA PRO A 122 6.76 1.00 -19.65
C PRO A 122 7.68 0.05 -18.88
N LEU A 123 8.73 0.57 -18.24
CA LEU A 123 9.66 -0.24 -17.43
C LEU A 123 8.98 -0.86 -16.20
N ASN A 124 8.07 -0.12 -15.55
CA ASN A 124 7.28 -0.63 -14.44
C ASN A 124 6.34 -1.74 -14.91
N SER A 125 5.63 -1.51 -16.03
CA SER A 125 4.73 -2.52 -16.62
C SER A 125 5.47 -3.79 -17.05
N ALA A 126 6.65 -3.65 -17.66
CA ALA A 126 7.51 -4.78 -18.01
C ALA A 126 7.97 -5.55 -16.76
N LYS A 127 8.36 -4.83 -15.69
CA LYS A 127 8.75 -5.45 -14.42
C LYS A 127 7.59 -6.18 -13.74
N ILE A 128 6.38 -5.62 -13.79
CA ILE A 128 5.16 -6.30 -13.31
C ILE A 128 4.93 -7.58 -14.10
N LEU A 129 5.00 -7.54 -15.44
CA LEU A 129 4.86 -8.73 -16.29
C LEU A 129 5.87 -9.81 -15.92
N VAL A 130 7.15 -9.45 -15.78
CA VAL A 130 8.21 -10.38 -15.35
C VAL A 130 7.91 -10.96 -13.97
N THR A 131 7.44 -10.14 -13.04
CA THR A 131 7.09 -10.58 -11.67
C THR A 131 5.94 -11.59 -11.70
N VAL A 132 4.87 -11.30 -12.44
CA VAL A 132 3.72 -12.20 -12.60
C VAL A 132 4.15 -13.51 -13.26
N MET A 133 4.93 -13.45 -14.35
CA MET A 133 5.42 -14.66 -15.02
C MET A 133 6.33 -15.51 -14.12
N LYS A 134 7.15 -14.88 -13.27
CA LYS A 134 7.93 -15.60 -12.26
C LYS A 134 7.03 -16.30 -11.23
N ALA A 135 5.99 -15.61 -10.76
CA ALA A 135 5.05 -16.17 -9.81
C ALA A 135 4.28 -17.37 -10.41
N LEU A 136 3.80 -17.26 -11.65
CA LEU A 136 3.10 -18.34 -12.35
C LEU A 136 3.99 -19.56 -12.63
N ASN A 137 5.30 -19.36 -12.78
CA ASN A 137 6.27 -20.43 -13.01
C ASN A 137 6.91 -20.96 -11.71
N GLN A 138 6.45 -20.53 -10.54
CA GLN A 138 6.99 -20.97 -9.27
C GLN A 138 6.64 -22.44 -9.00
N LYS A 139 7.65 -23.30 -8.84
CA LYS A 139 7.49 -24.76 -8.63
C LYS A 139 7.69 -25.22 -7.20
N ALA A 140 8.29 -24.37 -6.37
CA ALA A 140 8.59 -24.66 -4.97
C ALA A 140 8.15 -23.51 -4.08
N MET A 141 7.96 -23.80 -2.80
CA MET A 141 7.60 -22.79 -1.80
C MET A 141 8.65 -21.66 -1.81
N PRO A 142 8.24 -20.37 -1.88
CA PRO A 142 9.18 -19.28 -1.74
C PRO A 142 9.90 -19.33 -0.39
N ALA A 143 11.21 -19.05 -0.39
CA ALA A 143 12.03 -19.08 0.84
C ALA A 143 11.41 -18.25 1.97
N ALA A 144 10.89 -17.05 1.67
CA ALA A 144 10.22 -16.20 2.66
C ALA A 144 9.03 -16.89 3.38
N VAL A 145 8.29 -17.77 2.68
CA VAL A 145 7.19 -18.54 3.30
C VAL A 145 7.75 -19.67 4.15
N ALA A 146 8.77 -20.38 3.66
CA ALA A 146 9.44 -21.44 4.43
C ALA A 146 10.09 -20.88 5.71
N ASP A 147 10.74 -19.72 5.62
CA ASP A 147 11.34 -19.01 6.75
C ASP A 147 10.27 -18.60 7.77
N SER A 148 9.13 -18.08 7.29
CA SER A 148 8.01 -17.71 8.16
C SER A 148 7.45 -18.93 8.91
N GLN A 149 7.28 -20.07 8.22
CA GLN A 149 6.84 -21.32 8.84
C GLN A 149 7.84 -21.84 9.86
N ALA A 150 9.14 -21.80 9.54
CA ALA A 150 10.20 -22.20 10.46
C ALA A 150 10.25 -21.32 11.72
N ALA A 151 10.05 -20.00 11.56
CA ALA A 151 10.00 -19.07 12.69
C ALA A 151 8.81 -19.35 13.61
N VAL A 152 7.63 -19.64 13.05
CA VAL A 152 6.44 -20.04 13.82
C VAL A 152 6.69 -21.35 14.56
N ALA A 153 7.18 -22.39 13.86
CA ALA A 153 7.48 -23.68 14.50
C ALA A 153 8.51 -23.56 15.63
N ALA A 154 9.54 -22.73 15.46
CA ALA A 154 10.53 -22.45 16.50
C ALA A 154 9.96 -21.64 17.69
N TRP A 155 8.91 -20.85 17.47
CA TRP A 155 8.18 -20.18 18.54
C TRP A 155 7.26 -21.14 19.29
N ASP A 156 6.52 -21.99 18.57
CA ASP A 156 5.64 -23.02 19.15
C ASP A 156 6.44 -24.00 20.02
N ALA A 157 7.59 -24.47 19.55
CA ALA A 157 8.46 -25.38 20.30
C ALA A 157 9.05 -24.77 21.59
N ARG A 158 8.94 -23.44 21.79
CA ARG A 158 9.36 -22.74 23.00
C ARG A 158 8.20 -22.43 23.95
N GLN A 159 6.96 -22.70 23.57
CA GLN A 159 5.81 -22.52 24.45
C GLN A 159 5.83 -23.58 25.57
N PRO A 160 5.49 -23.23 26.82
CA PRO A 160 5.26 -24.21 27.88
C PRO A 160 4.04 -25.08 27.54
N ASP A 161 4.03 -26.32 28.05
CA ASP A 161 2.86 -27.21 28.04
C ASP A 161 1.68 -26.62 28.85
#